data_AF-A0A3A5KXM5-F1
#
_entry.id   AF-A0A3A5KXM5-F1
#
_cell.length_a   1.000
_cell.length_b   1.000
_cell.length_c   1.000
_cell.angle_alpha   90.00
_cell.angle_beta   90.00
_cell.angle_gamma   90.00
#
_symmetry.space_group_name_H-M   'P 1'
#
loop_
_entity.id
_entity.type
_entity.pdbx_description
1 polymer ?
#
loop_
_entity_poly.entity_id
_entity_poly.type
_entity_poly.pdbx_seq_one_letter_code
_entity_poly.pdbx_strand_id
1 'polypeptide(L)' 'VFRRKFTAAFADAIVAGIAAGEIPDQDAAISAAGLVGAVGEVLVGPLSSHESVDVVPGLVAYSLRALGVRDEHT' A
#
# COMPACT_ATOMS: atom_id res chain seq x y z
N VAL A 1 17.24 -3.46 6.50
CA VAL A 1 16.69 -2.45 7.44
C VAL A 1 15.60 -1.60 6.80
N PHE A 2 15.82 -1.05 5.60
CA PHE A 2 14.84 -0.23 4.86
C PHE A 2 13.45 -0.88 4.78
N ARG A 3 13.32 -2.04 4.13
CA ARG A 3 12.03 -2.75 3.97
C ARG A 3 11.27 -2.96 5.28
N ARG A 4 11.96 -3.31 6.38
CA ARG A 4 11.32 -3.49 7.70
C ARG A 4 10.76 -2.19 8.29
N LYS A 5 11.43 -1.05 8.08
CA LYS A 5 10.94 0.25 8.55
C LYS A 5 9.72 0.72 7.77
N PHE A 6 9.70 0.54 6.44
CA PHE A 6 8.52 0.86 5.64
C PHE A 6 7.35 -0.07 5.93
N THR A 7 7.61 -1.37 6.13
CA THR A 7 6.56 -2.31 6.54
C THR A 7 5.95 -1.89 7.87
N ALA A 8 6.76 -1.49 8.86
CA ALA A 8 6.24 -1.01 10.14
C ALA A 8 5.38 0.27 9.97
N ALA A 9 5.87 1.25 9.20
CA ALA A 9 5.12 2.48 8.96
C ALA A 9 3.78 2.24 8.25
N PHE A 10 3.75 1.33 7.27
CA PHE A 10 2.49 0.93 6.63
C PHE A 10 1.57 0.20 7.61
N ALA A 11 2.10 -0.71 8.44
CA ALA A 11 1.30 -1.41 9.42
C ALA A 11 0.65 -0.43 10.42
N ASP A 12 1.39 0.55 10.92
CA ASP A 12 0.88 1.58 11.83
C ASP A 12 -0.23 2.42 11.17
N ALA A 13 -0.04 2.81 9.90
CA ALA A 13 -1.05 3.54 9.13
C ALA A 13 -2.33 2.72 8.89
N ILE A 14 -2.17 1.42 8.57
CA ILE A 14 -3.31 0.52 8.36
C ILE A 14 -4.09 0.33 9.67
N VAL A 15 -3.40 0.12 10.79
CA VAL A 15 -4.04 0.02 12.11
C VAL A 15 -4.82 1.30 12.44
N ALA A 16 -4.25 2.47 12.14
CA ALA A 16 -4.94 3.74 12.34
C ALA A 16 -6.20 3.86 11.47
N GLY A 17 -6.13 3.48 10.18
CA GLY A 17 -7.30 3.51 9.29
C GLY A 17 -8.38 2.49 9.68
N ILE A 18 -8.00 1.33 10.22
CA ILE A 18 -8.95 0.36 10.80
C ILE A 18 -9.65 0.96 12.01
N ALA A 19 -8.89 1.59 12.92
CA ALA A 19 -9.44 2.23 14.12
C ALA A 19 -10.37 3.41 13.77
N ALA A 20 -10.13 4.10 12.66
CA ALA A 20 -10.98 5.16 12.14
C ALA A 20 -12.22 4.65 11.38
N GLY A 21 -12.28 3.35 11.07
CA GLY A 21 -13.36 2.76 10.26
C GLY A 21 -13.24 3.00 8.74
N GLU A 22 -12.11 3.58 8.29
CA GLU A 22 -11.80 3.87 6.89
C GLU A 22 -11.33 2.62 6.13
N ILE A 23 -10.67 1.71 6.85
CA ILE A 23 -10.15 0.45 6.32
C ILE A 23 -10.90 -0.71 6.99
N PRO A 24 -11.40 -1.71 6.24
CA PRO A 24 -11.98 -2.93 6.81
C PRO A 24 -10.98 -3.70 7.69
N ASP A 25 -11.49 -4.36 8.73
CA ASP A 25 -10.68 -5.18 9.64
C ASP A 25 -9.89 -6.27 8.88
N GLN A 26 -8.58 -6.30 9.08
CA GLN A 26 -7.65 -7.18 8.37
C GLN A 26 -6.30 -7.25 9.10
N ASP A 27 -5.47 -8.23 8.74
CA ASP A 27 -4.10 -8.33 9.24
C ASP A 27 -3.21 -7.23 8.63
N ALA A 28 -2.96 -6.18 9.42
CA ALA A 28 -2.14 -5.04 9.02
C ALA A 28 -0.70 -5.42 8.64
N ALA A 29 -0.13 -6.47 9.25
CA ALA A 29 1.23 -6.90 8.96
C ALA A 29 1.34 -7.58 7.59
N ILE A 30 0.35 -8.42 7.25
CA ILE A 30 0.25 -9.05 5.91
C ILE A 30 0.07 -7.97 4.84
N SER A 31 -0.89 -7.07 5.03
CA SER A 31 -1.17 -6.00 4.06
C SER A 31 0.03 -5.06 3.89
N ALA A 32 0.68 -4.64 4.98
CA ALA A 32 1.88 -3.82 4.91
C ALA A 32 3.04 -4.50 4.16
N ALA A 33 3.25 -5.81 4.38
CA ALA A 33 4.27 -6.56 3.65
C ALA A 33 3.96 -6.61 2.14
N GLY A 34 2.68 -6.81 1.78
CA GLY A 34 2.22 -6.78 0.39
C GLY A 34 2.45 -5.43 -0.28
N LEU A 35 2.09 -4.32 0.38
CA LEU A 35 2.31 -2.97 -0.14
C LEU A 35 3.80 -2.65 -0.37
N VAL A 36 4.66 -3.01 0.59
CA VAL A 36 6.12 -2.85 0.41
C VAL A 36 6.65 -3.67 -0.76
N GLY A 37 6.10 -4.88 -0.97
CA GLY A 37 6.41 -5.71 -2.14
C GLY A 37 6.02 -5.03 -3.45
N ALA A 38 4.79 -4.54 -3.55
CA ALA A 38 4.29 -3.87 -4.74
C ALA A 38 5.10 -2.60 -5.08
N VAL A 39 5.38 -1.76 -4.08
CA VAL A 39 6.23 -0.56 -4.26
C VAL A 39 7.63 -0.95 -4.72
N GLY A 40 8.22 -1.99 -4.12
CA GLY A 40 9.52 -2.50 -4.52
C GLY A 40 9.54 -2.97 -5.97
N GLU A 41 8.51 -3.68 -6.40
CA GLU A 41 8.42 -4.20 -7.77
C GLU A 41 8.24 -3.08 -8.79
N VAL A 42 7.34 -2.13 -8.53
CA VAL A 42 7.03 -1.01 -9.44
C VAL A 42 8.21 -0.05 -9.60
N LEU A 43 8.97 0.21 -8.53
CA LEU A 43 10.04 1.22 -8.54
C LEU A 43 11.41 0.67 -8.94
N VAL A 44 11.73 -0.57 -8.53
CA VAL A 44 13.09 -1.12 -8.68
C VAL A 44 13.12 -2.59 -9.11
N GLY A 45 11.96 -3.25 -9.18
CA GLY A 45 11.86 -4.66 -9.55
C GLY A 45 12.00 -4.90 -11.05
N PRO A 46 12.14 -6.17 -11.47
CA PRO A 46 12.25 -6.55 -12.88
C PRO A 46 11.04 -6.14 -13.73
N LEU A 47 9.88 -5.86 -13.13
CA LEU A 47 8.69 -5.38 -13.83
C LEU A 47 8.60 -3.85 -13.93
N SER A 48 9.58 -3.11 -13.39
CA SER A 48 9.61 -1.65 -13.52
C SER A 48 9.83 -1.23 -14.98
N SER A 49 9.07 -0.25 -15.46
CA SER A 49 9.27 0.36 -16.79
C SER A 49 10.10 1.63 -16.66
N HIS A 50 11.09 1.79 -17.54
CA HIS A 50 11.94 3.00 -17.62
C HIS A 50 11.26 4.17 -18.34
N GLU A 51 10.10 3.97 -18.98
CA GLU A 51 9.29 5.07 -19.49
C GLU A 51 8.49 5.69 -18.33
N SER A 52 9.02 6.78 -17.80
CA SER A 52 8.56 7.44 -16.58
C SER A 52 7.16 8.06 -16.73
N VAL A 53 6.14 7.28 -16.39
CA VAL A 53 4.85 7.80 -15.94
C VAL A 53 4.99 8.15 -14.45
N ASP A 54 4.29 9.18 -13.97
CA ASP A 54 4.16 9.38 -12.52
C ASP A 54 3.45 8.18 -11.90
N VAL A 55 4.22 7.32 -11.23
CA VAL A 55 3.75 6.05 -10.65
C VAL A 55 3.04 6.23 -9.31
N VAL A 56 3.20 7.40 -8.68
CA VAL A 56 2.66 7.64 -7.33
C VAL A 56 1.13 7.54 -7.31
N PRO A 57 0.38 8.21 -8.22
CA PRO A 57 -1.08 8.08 -8.27
C PRO A 57 -1.54 6.62 -8.47
N GLY A 58 -0.84 5.86 -9.31
CA GLY A 58 -1.15 4.45 -9.56
C GLY A 58 -0.93 3.57 -8.32
N LEU A 59 0.17 3.77 -7.61
CA LEU A 59 0.48 3.05 -6.37
C LEU A 59 -0.48 3.42 -5.24
N VAL A 60 -0.89 4.68 -5.12
CA VAL A 60 -1.91 5.11 -4.14
C VAL A 60 -3.24 4.45 -4.44
N ALA A 61 -3.72 4.54 -5.68
CA ALA A 61 -4.98 3.93 -6.09
C ALA A 61 -4.96 2.40 -5.93
N TYR A 62 -3.83 1.74 -6.22
CA TYR A 62 -3.65 0.31 -5.97
C TYR A 62 -3.72 -0.01 -4.47
N SER A 63 -3.01 0.76 -3.64
CA SER A 63 -2.94 0.52 -2.20
C SER A 63 -4.31 0.65 -1.54
N LEU A 64 -5.09 1.69 -1.87
CA LEU A 64 -6.44 1.88 -1.34
C LEU A 64 -7.36 0.71 -1.69
N ARG A 65 -7.34 0.26 -2.96
CA ARG A 65 -8.12 -0.91 -3.41
C ARG A 65 -7.67 -2.21 -2.75
N ALA A 66 -6.36 -2.42 -2.63
CA ALA A 66 -5.80 -3.61 -2.01
C ALA A 66 -6.16 -3.69 -0.51
N LEU A 67 -6.27 -2.54 0.16
CA LEU A 67 -6.70 -2.44 1.55
C LEU A 67 -8.23 -2.52 1.71
N GLY A 68 -9.00 -2.58 0.62
CA GLY A 68 -10.46 -2.65 0.67
C GLY A 68 -11.15 -1.33 1.04
N VAL A 69 -10.46 -0.20 0.89
CA VAL A 69 -11.08 1.13 1.04
C VAL A 69 -12.13 1.28 -0.05
N ARG A 70 -13.37 1.56 0.36
CA ARG A 70 -14.49 1.77 -0.57
C ARG A 70 -14.52 3.23 -0.97
N ASP A 71 -14.75 3.49 -2.25
CA ASP A 71 -15.09 4.82 -2.73
C ASP A 71 -16.54 5.10 -2.29
N GLU A 72 -16.73 6.10 -1.43
CA GLU A 72 -18.03 6.40 -0.79
C GLU A 72 -19.04 7.10 -1.72
N HIS A 73 -18.90 6.89 -3.03
CA HIS A 73 -19.79 7.36 -4.09
C HIS A 73 -20.91 6.35 -4.44
N THR A 74 -21.60 5.76 -3.45
CA THR A 74 -22.85 5.01 -3.66
C THR A 74 -23.87 5.39 -2.59
#